data_AF-A0A8C9M8E7-F1
#
_entry.id   AF-A0A8C9M8E7-F1
#
_cell.length_a   1.000
_cell.length_b   1.000
_cell.length_c   1.000
_cell.angle_alpha   90.00
_cell.angle_beta   90.00
_cell.angle_gamma   90.00
#
_symmetry.space_group_name_H-M   'P 1'
#
loop_
_entity.id
_entity.type
_entity.pdbx_description
1 polymer ?
#
loop_
_entity_poly.entity_id
_entity_poly.type
_entity_poly.pdbx_seq_one_letter_code
_entity_poly.pdbx_strand_id
1 'polypeptide(L)'
;MPRTSLHPSIPRPRGMGAQKAALILLAVCLAALWSLGESPDHTLRWLVLHLASLQLGLLFTGVCHLTEELCHLHSRYQGSYWRAMKACLGSPVRSGALLLLSCYFYSTLPSTDLPFTWMLALLGLSQALNILLDLQGLAPAEVSAVCEKKNFNVAHGLAWSYYIGYLRLILPGLPARVLTCNQLHNNILRGTGSHRLHILFPLDCGVPDDMSVADPNIRFLYELPQQSADRAGIKGRVYTNSVYALLENGQQAGICVLEYATPLQTLFAMSQDGRAGFSREDRLEQAKLFCRILEDILADTPECQNNCRLIVYQEPAEGSNFSLSQEILRHLRQEEREVTVGSVGTSMVRNPSVLSQEPNLLISDMEQPLPLRTDVF
;
A
#
# COMPACT_ATOMS: atom_id res chain seq x y z
N MET A 1 -35.45 -8.55 10.03
CA MET A 1 -34.96 -8.07 11.34
C MET A 1 -34.29 -6.72 11.13
N PRO A 2 -34.79 -5.60 11.69
CA PRO A 2 -34.06 -4.34 11.64
C PRO A 2 -32.75 -4.50 12.42
N ARG A 3 -31.60 -4.17 11.81
CA ARG A 3 -30.30 -4.16 12.50
C ARG A 3 -30.40 -3.18 13.67
N THR A 4 -30.39 -3.69 14.89
CA THR A 4 -30.18 -2.89 16.10
C THR A 4 -28.85 -2.16 15.95
N SER A 5 -28.88 -0.83 15.96
CA SER A 5 -27.66 -0.01 15.95
C SER A 5 -26.92 -0.23 17.25
N LEU A 6 -25.64 -0.62 17.17
CA LEU A 6 -24.78 -0.86 18.34
C LEU A 6 -24.75 0.35 19.28
N HIS A 7 -24.42 1.54 18.76
CA HIS A 7 -24.36 2.79 19.51
C HIS A 7 -24.67 3.99 18.58
N PRO A 8 -25.33 5.06 19.06
CA PRO A 8 -25.68 6.22 18.23
C PRO A 8 -24.49 6.96 17.60
N SER A 9 -23.31 6.93 18.24
CA SER A 9 -22.09 7.56 17.69
C SER A 9 -21.40 6.76 16.59
N ILE A 10 -21.81 5.51 16.35
CA ILE A 10 -21.21 4.69 15.30
C ILE A 10 -21.83 5.09 13.95
N PRO A 11 -21.01 5.55 12.98
CA PRO A 11 -21.53 6.01 11.71
C PRO A 11 -22.20 4.87 10.95
N ARG A 12 -23.32 5.18 10.29
CA ARG A 12 -23.98 4.25 9.36
C ARG A 12 -23.27 4.28 8.01
N PRO A 13 -23.31 3.18 7.23
CA PRO A 13 -22.81 3.18 5.86
C PRO A 13 -23.47 4.29 5.03
N ARG A 14 -22.67 4.92 4.16
CA ARG A 14 -23.15 6.01 3.31
C ARG A 14 -24.16 5.48 2.28
N GLY A 15 -25.26 6.21 2.12
CA GLY A 15 -26.33 5.91 1.17
C GLY A 15 -26.27 6.76 -0.10
N MET A 16 -27.30 6.66 -0.94
CA MET A 16 -27.40 7.37 -2.23
C MET A 16 -27.89 8.83 -2.10
N GLY A 17 -27.67 9.49 -0.95
CA GLY A 17 -28.21 10.81 -0.66
C GLY A 17 -27.76 11.89 -1.66
N ALA A 18 -26.46 11.93 -1.95
CA ALA A 18 -25.89 12.90 -2.89
C ALA A 18 -26.43 12.75 -4.32
N GLN A 19 -26.62 11.53 -4.80
CA GLN A 19 -27.18 11.28 -6.15
C GLN A 19 -28.63 11.78 -6.28
N LYS A 20 -29.45 11.56 -5.24
CA LYS A 20 -30.83 12.06 -5.22
C LYS A 20 -30.88 13.59 -5.20
N ALA A 21 -30.04 14.22 -4.38
CA ALA A 21 -29.95 15.68 -4.33
C ALA A 21 -29.49 16.29 -5.67
N ALA A 22 -28.49 15.68 -6.31
CA ALA A 22 -28.00 16.11 -7.62
C ALA A 22 -29.10 16.01 -8.70
N LEU A 23 -29.93 14.96 -8.68
CA LEU A 23 -31.05 14.81 -9.60
C LEU A 23 -32.11 15.92 -9.40
N ILE A 24 -32.41 16.26 -8.15
CA ILE A 24 -33.34 17.35 -7.82
C ILE A 24 -32.78 18.68 -8.33
N LEU A 25 -31.50 18.95 -8.07
CA LEU A 25 -30.83 20.18 -8.53
C LEU A 25 -30.87 20.28 -10.06
N LEU A 26 -30.59 19.19 -10.77
CA LEU A 26 -30.67 19.12 -12.22
C LEU A 26 -32.08 19.50 -12.73
N ALA A 27 -33.12 18.94 -12.12
CA ALA A 27 -34.51 19.24 -12.50
C ALA A 27 -34.85 20.73 -12.27
N VAL A 28 -34.40 21.31 -11.15
CA VAL A 28 -34.60 22.74 -10.84
C VAL A 28 -33.89 23.62 -11.86
N CYS A 29 -32.64 23.32 -12.21
CA CYS A 29 -31.88 24.08 -13.21
C CYS A 29 -32.54 24.00 -14.60
N LEU A 30 -33.04 22.82 -15.00
CA LEU A 30 -33.77 22.66 -16.26
C LEU A 30 -35.07 23.46 -16.29
N ALA A 31 -35.83 23.46 -15.19
CA ALA A 31 -37.05 24.27 -15.07
C ALA A 31 -36.75 25.78 -15.12
N ALA A 32 -35.66 26.22 -14.49
CA ALA A 32 -35.21 27.62 -14.56
C ALA A 32 -34.84 28.00 -16.00
N LEU A 33 -34.02 27.20 -16.68
CA LEU A 33 -33.64 27.44 -18.08
C LEU A 33 -34.86 27.50 -19.00
N TRP A 34 -35.86 26.63 -18.78
CA TRP A 34 -37.12 26.68 -19.51
C TRP A 34 -37.88 28.00 -19.28
N SER A 35 -37.88 28.52 -18.05
CA SER A 35 -38.56 29.77 -17.71
C SER A 35 -37.88 31.02 -18.25
N LEU A 36 -36.56 30.98 -18.50
CA LEU A 36 -35.82 32.12 -19.06
C LEU A 36 -36.08 32.33 -20.57
N GLY A 37 -36.65 31.36 -21.27
CA GLY A 37 -37.05 31.52 -22.67
C GLY A 37 -35.89 31.65 -23.67
N GLU A 38 -34.68 31.27 -23.27
CA GLU A 38 -33.48 31.27 -24.12
C GLU A 38 -33.60 30.28 -25.28
N SER A 39 -32.94 30.58 -26.41
CA SER A 39 -33.00 29.68 -27.57
C SER A 39 -32.34 28.32 -27.24
N PRO A 40 -33.01 27.20 -27.54
CA PRO A 40 -32.51 25.86 -27.22
C PRO A 40 -31.19 25.55 -27.96
N ASP A 41 -31.01 26.10 -29.15
CA ASP A 41 -29.80 25.87 -29.95
C ASP A 41 -28.57 26.54 -29.35
N HIS A 42 -28.72 27.76 -28.80
CA HIS A 42 -27.62 28.47 -28.16
C HIS A 42 -27.19 27.82 -26.84
N THR A 43 -28.18 27.41 -26.03
CA THR A 43 -27.93 26.72 -24.75
C THR A 43 -27.30 25.35 -24.97
N LEU A 44 -27.79 24.57 -25.94
CA LEU A 44 -27.21 23.27 -26.29
C LEU A 44 -25.77 23.42 -26.77
N ARG A 45 -25.47 24.45 -27.56
CA ARG A 45 -24.11 24.69 -28.07
C ARG A 45 -23.10 24.97 -26.95
N TRP A 46 -23.41 25.87 -26.04
CA TRP A 46 -22.54 26.17 -24.91
C TRP A 46 -22.36 24.96 -24.00
N LEU A 47 -23.43 24.18 -23.81
CA LEU A 47 -23.36 22.93 -23.07
C LEU A 47 -22.41 21.92 -23.73
N VAL A 48 -22.52 21.74 -25.05
CA VAL A 48 -21.62 20.85 -25.81
C VAL A 48 -20.17 21.31 -25.71
N LEU A 49 -19.89 22.61 -25.86
CA LEU A 49 -18.56 23.18 -25.72
C LEU A 49 -17.98 22.98 -24.31
N HIS A 50 -18.80 23.21 -23.29
CA HIS A 50 -18.41 23.01 -21.89
C HIS A 50 -18.14 21.54 -21.57
N LEU A 51 -18.99 20.63 -22.03
CA LEU A 51 -18.77 19.19 -21.86
C LEU A 51 -17.53 18.73 -22.62
N ALA A 52 -17.31 19.21 -23.84
CA ALA A 52 -16.11 18.91 -24.63
C ALA A 52 -14.84 19.35 -23.91
N SER A 53 -14.81 20.58 -23.39
CA SER A 53 -13.64 21.12 -22.68
C SER A 53 -13.40 20.38 -21.36
N LEU A 54 -14.45 19.97 -20.63
CA LEU A 54 -14.33 19.13 -19.44
C LEU A 54 -13.70 17.77 -19.77
N GLN A 55 -14.19 17.08 -20.80
CA GLN A 55 -13.64 15.78 -21.21
C GLN A 55 -12.19 15.90 -21.67
N LEU A 56 -11.87 16.93 -22.46
CA LEU A 56 -10.51 17.16 -22.92
C LEU A 56 -9.57 17.55 -21.77
N GLY A 57 -10.07 18.29 -20.78
CA GLY A 57 -9.35 18.59 -19.55
C GLY A 57 -9.02 17.33 -18.74
N LEU A 58 -9.99 16.43 -18.56
CA LEU A 58 -9.77 15.13 -17.90
C LEU A 58 -8.73 14.28 -18.66
N LEU A 59 -8.73 14.32 -20.00
CA LEU A 59 -7.73 13.63 -20.81
C LEU A 59 -6.33 14.24 -20.61
N PHE A 60 -6.21 15.57 -20.59
CA PHE A 60 -4.93 16.23 -20.33
C PHE A 60 -4.38 15.87 -18.96
N THR A 61 -5.20 15.94 -17.92
CA THR A 61 -4.81 15.53 -16.56
C THR A 61 -4.42 14.04 -16.52
N GLY A 62 -5.18 13.17 -17.19
CA GLY A 62 -4.86 11.75 -17.28
C GLY A 62 -3.53 11.47 -17.99
N VAL A 63 -3.19 12.23 -19.04
CA VAL A 63 -1.89 12.16 -19.73
C VAL A 63 -0.77 12.67 -18.82
N CYS A 64 -0.99 13.74 -18.06
CA CYS A 64 -0.02 14.23 -17.09
C CYS A 64 0.28 13.18 -16.00
N HIS A 65 -0.74 12.53 -15.42
CA HIS A 65 -0.50 11.46 -14.44
C HIS A 65 0.15 10.22 -15.05
N LEU A 66 -0.15 9.92 -16.33
CA LEU A 66 0.48 8.81 -17.02
C LEU A 66 2.00 8.98 -17.12
N THR A 67 2.51 10.21 -17.28
CA THR A 67 3.97 10.40 -17.37
C THR A 67 4.69 9.94 -16.10
N GLU A 68 4.10 10.17 -14.93
CA GLU A 68 4.61 9.66 -13.65
C GLU A 68 4.43 8.15 -13.53
N GLU A 69 3.25 7.62 -13.86
CA GLU A 69 2.96 6.18 -13.76
C GLU A 69 3.80 5.32 -14.73
N LEU A 70 4.29 5.90 -15.84
CA LEU A 70 5.24 5.23 -16.75
C LEU A 70 6.59 4.94 -16.07
N CYS A 71 7.01 5.73 -15.07
CA CYS A 71 8.20 5.43 -14.26
C CYS A 71 8.01 4.17 -13.39
N HIS A 72 6.76 3.78 -13.14
CA HIS A 72 6.38 2.63 -12.32
C HIS A 72 5.81 1.46 -13.14
N LEU A 73 6.03 1.45 -14.46
CA LEU A 73 5.49 0.45 -15.38
C LEU A 73 5.79 -0.99 -14.95
N HIS A 74 7.04 -1.28 -14.59
CA HIS A 74 7.48 -2.63 -14.24
C HIS A 74 7.00 -3.03 -12.83
N SER A 75 7.07 -2.12 -11.86
CA SER A 75 6.77 -2.42 -10.45
C SER A 75 5.25 -2.48 -10.15
N ARG A 76 4.46 -1.62 -10.79
CA ARG A 76 3.00 -1.52 -10.59
C ARG A 76 2.18 -2.24 -11.66
N TYR A 77 2.57 -2.14 -12.93
CA TYR A 77 1.77 -2.63 -14.07
C TYR A 77 2.33 -3.86 -14.78
N GLN A 78 3.37 -4.50 -14.22
CA GLN A 78 4.01 -5.70 -14.80
C GLN A 78 4.50 -5.47 -16.25
N GLY A 79 4.99 -4.26 -16.55
CA GLY A 79 5.48 -3.90 -17.89
C GLY A 79 4.38 -3.59 -18.92
N SER A 80 3.09 -3.60 -18.55
CA SER A 80 2.00 -3.40 -19.49
C SER A 80 1.57 -1.94 -19.62
N TYR A 81 1.90 -1.32 -20.76
CA TYR A 81 1.48 0.05 -21.10
C TYR A 81 -0.03 0.23 -21.11
N TRP A 82 -0.77 -0.76 -21.62
CA TRP A 82 -2.24 -0.70 -21.68
C TRP A 82 -2.87 -0.66 -20.29
N ARG A 83 -2.31 -1.40 -19.31
CA ARG A 83 -2.79 -1.38 -17.93
C ARG A 83 -2.54 -0.03 -17.26
N ALA A 84 -1.36 0.57 -17.46
CA ALA A 84 -1.03 1.90 -16.96
C ALA A 84 -1.97 2.97 -17.56
N MET A 85 -2.16 2.95 -18.88
CA MET A 85 -3.12 3.82 -19.59
C MET A 85 -4.54 3.68 -19.03
N LYS A 86 -5.03 2.44 -18.87
CA LYS A 86 -6.36 2.18 -18.34
C LYS A 86 -6.51 2.62 -16.88
N ALA A 87 -5.46 2.50 -16.08
CA ALA A 87 -5.46 2.97 -14.69
C ALA A 87 -5.57 4.51 -14.61
N CYS A 88 -4.83 5.24 -15.46
CA CYS A 88 -4.81 6.70 -15.46
C CYS A 88 -6.05 7.33 -16.11
N LEU A 89 -6.54 6.78 -17.23
CA LEU A 89 -7.66 7.33 -17.99
C LEU A 89 -9.01 6.66 -17.63
N GLY A 90 -9.00 5.66 -16.76
CA GLY A 90 -10.17 4.87 -16.37
C GLY A 90 -10.74 4.05 -17.53
N SER A 91 -11.80 4.57 -18.18
CA SER A 91 -12.42 3.92 -19.34
C SER A 91 -12.14 4.73 -20.60
N PRO A 92 -11.01 4.50 -21.29
CA PRO A 92 -10.63 5.29 -22.46
C PRO A 92 -11.67 5.20 -23.58
N VAL A 93 -12.43 4.10 -23.65
CA VAL A 93 -13.53 3.92 -24.60
C VAL A 93 -14.68 4.89 -24.31
N ARG A 94 -15.07 5.07 -23.05
CA ARG A 94 -16.15 6.01 -22.68
C ARG A 94 -15.72 7.45 -22.95
N SER A 95 -14.51 7.81 -22.55
CA SER A 95 -13.97 9.15 -22.78
C SER A 95 -13.84 9.45 -24.28
N GLY A 96 -13.35 8.49 -25.07
CA GLY A 96 -13.27 8.60 -26.52
C GLY A 96 -14.64 8.74 -27.19
N ALA A 97 -15.64 7.96 -26.76
CA ALA A 97 -17.01 8.07 -27.27
C ALA A 97 -17.64 9.42 -26.96
N LEU A 98 -17.46 9.94 -25.73
CA LEU A 98 -17.95 11.27 -25.34
C LEU A 98 -17.26 12.39 -26.13
N LEU A 99 -15.94 12.26 -26.36
CA LEU A 99 -15.19 13.21 -27.17
C LEU A 99 -15.71 13.22 -28.61
N LEU A 100 -15.87 12.06 -29.24
CA LEU A 100 -16.41 11.94 -30.60
C LEU A 100 -17.82 12.52 -30.72
N LEU A 101 -18.68 12.24 -29.74
CA LEU A 101 -20.02 12.80 -29.67
C LEU A 101 -19.97 14.34 -29.58
N SER A 102 -19.08 14.88 -28.75
CA SER A 102 -18.90 16.33 -28.61
C SER A 102 -18.37 16.99 -29.89
N CYS A 103 -17.45 16.34 -30.61
CA CYS A 103 -16.95 16.79 -31.91
C CYS A 103 -18.04 16.76 -32.99
N TYR A 104 -18.87 15.71 -32.99
CA TYR A 104 -20.01 15.60 -33.91
C TYR A 104 -21.02 16.73 -33.70
N PHE A 105 -21.43 16.99 -32.45
CA PHE A 105 -22.35 18.10 -32.19
C PHE A 105 -21.71 19.46 -32.53
N TYR A 106 -20.43 19.66 -32.21
CA TYR A 106 -19.71 20.89 -32.54
C TYR A 106 -19.69 21.18 -34.06
N SER A 107 -19.47 20.17 -34.91
CA SER A 107 -19.42 20.34 -36.37
C SER A 107 -20.79 20.57 -37.00
N THR A 108 -21.87 20.13 -36.34
CA THR A 108 -23.26 20.33 -36.80
C THR A 108 -23.85 21.69 -36.42
N LEU A 109 -23.24 22.41 -35.47
CA LEU A 109 -23.71 23.72 -35.00
C LEU A 109 -23.02 24.86 -35.79
N PRO A 110 -23.75 25.94 -36.17
CA PRO A 110 -23.22 27.00 -37.04
C PRO A 110 -21.99 27.70 -36.41
N SER A 111 -20.95 27.99 -37.20
CA SER A 111 -19.60 28.39 -36.73
C SER A 111 -19.57 29.58 -35.75
N THR A 112 -18.61 29.54 -34.81
CA THR A 112 -18.24 30.63 -33.90
C THR A 112 -16.98 31.30 -34.43
N ASP A 113 -16.87 32.61 -34.29
CA ASP A 113 -15.72 33.40 -34.77
C ASP A 113 -14.44 33.21 -33.93
N LEU A 114 -14.49 32.47 -32.82
CA LEU A 114 -13.36 32.28 -31.91
C LEU A 114 -12.44 31.12 -32.34
N PRO A 115 -11.12 31.32 -32.47
CA PRO A 115 -10.21 30.28 -32.94
C PRO A 115 -10.09 29.13 -31.93
N PHE A 116 -10.36 27.92 -32.40
CA PHE A 116 -10.28 26.68 -31.62
C PHE A 116 -8.90 26.47 -30.95
N THR A 117 -7.83 26.93 -31.59
CA THR A 117 -6.46 26.86 -31.08
C THR A 117 -6.27 27.67 -29.80
N TRP A 118 -6.93 28.82 -29.67
CA TRP A 118 -6.87 29.63 -28.46
C TRP A 118 -7.58 28.96 -27.29
N MET A 119 -8.74 28.34 -27.55
CA MET A 119 -9.47 27.58 -26.54
C MET A 119 -8.66 26.39 -26.01
N LEU A 120 -7.94 25.68 -26.89
CA LEU A 120 -7.03 24.61 -26.50
C LEU A 120 -5.86 25.11 -25.63
N ALA A 121 -5.26 26.24 -26.00
CA ALA A 121 -4.15 26.83 -25.23
C ALA A 121 -4.60 27.25 -23.83
N LEU A 122 -5.76 27.91 -23.71
CA LEU A 122 -6.35 28.29 -22.42
C LEU A 122 -6.74 27.06 -21.60
N LEU A 123 -7.28 26.02 -22.22
CA LEU A 123 -7.60 24.76 -21.53
C LEU A 123 -6.32 24.12 -20.97
N GLY A 124 -5.26 24.02 -21.77
CA GLY A 124 -3.96 23.52 -21.32
C GLY A 124 -3.40 24.30 -20.14
N LEU A 125 -3.42 25.63 -20.22
CA LEU A 125 -3.01 26.52 -19.12
C LEU A 125 -3.85 26.28 -17.86
N SER A 126 -5.17 26.15 -18.00
CA SER A 126 -6.08 25.91 -16.86
C SER A 126 -5.80 24.58 -16.16
N GLN A 127 -5.52 23.51 -16.92
CA GLN A 127 -5.20 22.20 -16.32
C GLN A 127 -3.82 22.21 -15.68
N ALA A 128 -2.83 22.86 -16.30
CA ALA A 128 -1.51 23.02 -15.69
C ALA A 128 -1.60 23.75 -14.35
N LEU A 129 -2.39 24.83 -14.27
CA LEU A 129 -2.64 25.53 -13.01
C LEU A 129 -3.37 24.66 -11.99
N ASN A 130 -4.40 23.90 -12.41
CA ASN A 130 -5.11 22.97 -11.51
C ASN A 130 -4.17 21.94 -10.87
N ILE A 131 -3.24 21.39 -11.64
CA ILE A 131 -2.27 20.40 -11.16
C ILE A 131 -1.23 21.06 -10.25
N LEU A 132 -0.64 22.18 -10.68
CA LEU A 132 0.42 22.86 -9.92
C LEU A 132 -0.07 23.43 -8.59
N LEU A 133 -1.33 23.86 -8.52
CA LEU A 133 -1.95 24.43 -7.33
C LEU A 133 -2.77 23.40 -6.53
N ASP A 134 -2.78 22.14 -6.94
CA ASP A 134 -3.54 21.05 -6.33
C ASP A 134 -5.03 21.36 -6.10
N LEU A 135 -5.68 22.02 -7.06
CA LEU A 135 -7.09 22.45 -6.95
C LEU A 135 -8.08 21.28 -7.09
N GLN A 136 -7.60 20.11 -7.49
CA GLN A 136 -8.40 18.90 -7.72
C GLN A 136 -8.16 17.81 -6.66
N GLY A 137 -7.48 18.14 -5.55
CA GLY A 137 -7.35 17.23 -4.42
C GLY A 137 -8.72 16.76 -3.92
N LEU A 138 -8.85 15.47 -3.61
CA LEU A 138 -10.10 14.92 -3.10
C LEU A 138 -10.43 15.51 -1.72
N ALA A 139 -11.70 15.84 -1.49
CA ALA A 139 -12.13 16.27 -0.18
C ALA A 139 -11.97 15.13 0.85
N PRO A 140 -11.71 15.41 2.14
CA PRO A 140 -11.57 14.36 3.17
C PRO A 140 -12.77 13.41 3.23
N ALA A 141 -13.97 13.92 2.97
CA ALA A 141 -15.17 13.10 2.86
C ALA A 141 -15.08 12.10 1.72
N GLU A 142 -14.58 12.48 0.54
CA GLU A 142 -14.44 11.59 -0.61
C GLU A 142 -13.36 10.54 -0.37
N VAL A 143 -12.20 10.93 0.16
CA VAL A 143 -11.12 10.02 0.57
C VAL A 143 -11.65 8.98 1.54
N SER A 144 -12.35 9.42 2.59
CA SER A 144 -12.95 8.53 3.58
C SER A 144 -14.02 7.62 2.96
N ALA A 145 -14.77 8.07 1.95
CA ALA A 145 -15.71 7.22 1.23
C ALA A 145 -15.01 6.11 0.45
N VAL A 146 -13.87 6.44 -0.19
CA VAL A 146 -13.06 5.48 -0.93
C VAL A 146 -12.47 4.44 0.01
N CYS A 147 -11.90 4.88 1.15
CA CYS A 147 -11.34 4.01 2.17
C CYS A 147 -12.40 3.06 2.77
N GLU A 148 -13.58 3.58 3.15
CA GLU A 148 -14.69 2.79 3.68
C GLU A 148 -15.21 1.77 2.64
N LYS A 149 -15.32 2.18 1.38
CA LYS A 149 -15.90 1.33 0.32
C LYS A 149 -14.97 0.19 -0.10
N LYS A 150 -13.65 0.43 -0.08
CA LYS A 150 -12.65 -0.52 -0.60
C LYS A 150 -11.78 -1.17 0.49
N ASN A 151 -12.09 -0.95 1.77
CA ASN A 151 -11.35 -1.53 2.90
C ASN A 151 -9.83 -1.25 2.85
N PHE A 152 -9.43 -0.05 2.43
CA PHE A 152 -8.03 0.23 2.08
C PHE A 152 -7.05 0.44 3.25
N ASN A 153 -7.52 0.38 4.48
CA ASN A 153 -6.70 0.69 5.67
C ASN A 153 -6.14 -0.57 6.37
N VAL A 154 -6.31 -1.75 5.78
CA VAL A 154 -5.92 -3.03 6.40
C VAL A 154 -4.40 -3.12 6.54
N ALA A 155 -3.64 -2.86 5.48
CA ALA A 155 -2.18 -2.94 5.52
C ALA A 155 -1.55 -2.05 6.61
N HIS A 156 -2.07 -0.84 6.79
CA HIS A 156 -1.59 0.10 7.79
C HIS A 156 -1.85 -0.41 9.22
N GLY A 157 -3.07 -0.86 9.50
CA GLY A 157 -3.41 -1.45 10.80
C GLY A 157 -2.59 -2.70 11.10
N LEU A 158 -2.35 -3.56 10.11
CA LEU A 158 -1.52 -4.75 10.24
C LEU A 158 -0.05 -4.41 10.51
N ALA A 159 0.51 -3.42 9.83
CA ALA A 159 1.90 -2.97 10.04
C ALA A 159 2.12 -2.46 11.47
N TRP A 160 1.28 -1.54 11.94
CA TRP A 160 1.38 -1.03 13.31
C TRP A 160 1.09 -2.09 14.36
N SER A 161 0.11 -2.96 14.12
CA SER A 161 -0.19 -4.08 15.02
C SER A 161 1.01 -5.03 15.13
N TYR A 162 1.69 -5.33 14.02
CA TYR A 162 2.87 -6.20 14.03
C TYR A 162 4.07 -5.52 14.70
N TYR A 163 4.29 -4.24 14.41
CA TYR A 163 5.37 -3.48 15.02
C TYR A 163 5.18 -3.33 16.55
N ILE A 164 4.07 -2.72 16.99
CA ILE A 164 3.80 -2.45 18.42
C ILE A 164 3.51 -3.75 19.19
N GLY A 165 2.78 -4.66 18.56
CA GLY A 165 2.32 -5.90 19.19
C GLY A 165 3.40 -6.95 19.35
N TYR A 166 4.46 -6.90 18.52
CA TYR A 166 5.47 -7.95 18.46
C TYR A 166 6.91 -7.42 18.27
N LEU A 167 7.23 -6.76 17.15
CA LEU A 167 8.63 -6.40 16.84
C LEU A 167 9.29 -5.52 17.89
N ARG A 168 8.58 -4.48 18.37
CA ARG A 168 9.07 -3.59 19.42
C ARG A 168 9.38 -4.32 20.73
N LEU A 169 8.78 -5.48 20.96
CA LEU A 169 9.02 -6.28 22.15
C LEU A 169 10.19 -7.23 21.96
N ILE A 170 10.24 -7.93 20.84
CA ILE A 170 11.17 -9.05 20.63
C ILE A 170 12.56 -8.59 20.19
N LEU A 171 12.64 -7.49 19.43
CA LEU A 171 13.88 -7.04 18.80
C LEU A 171 14.92 -6.46 19.79
N PRO A 172 14.57 -5.68 20.83
CA PRO A 172 15.57 -5.15 21.76
C PRO A 172 16.32 -6.25 22.53
N GLY A 173 15.64 -7.34 22.88
CA GLY A 173 16.23 -8.48 23.60
C GLY A 173 16.92 -9.51 22.72
N LEU A 174 16.78 -9.42 21.39
CA LEU A 174 17.27 -10.41 20.45
C LEU A 174 18.80 -10.62 20.53
N PRO A 175 19.66 -9.58 20.56
CA PRO A 175 21.11 -9.77 20.60
C PRO A 175 21.56 -10.58 21.82
N ALA A 176 20.97 -10.32 22.99
CA ALA A 176 21.28 -11.06 24.22
C ALA A 176 20.88 -12.55 24.09
N ARG A 177 19.71 -12.83 23.52
CA ARG A 177 19.22 -14.21 23.30
C ARG A 177 20.10 -14.98 22.30
N VAL A 178 20.55 -14.32 21.24
CA VAL A 178 21.50 -14.88 20.27
C VAL A 178 22.85 -15.18 20.93
N LEU A 179 23.37 -14.28 21.78
CA LEU A 179 24.60 -14.50 22.53
C LEU A 179 24.50 -15.71 23.47
N THR A 180 23.42 -15.80 24.25
CA THR A 180 23.17 -16.97 25.11
C THR A 180 23.08 -18.26 24.30
N CYS A 181 22.40 -18.22 23.15
CA CYS A 181 22.30 -19.36 22.27
C CYS A 181 23.67 -19.80 21.73
N ASN A 182 24.54 -18.85 21.38
CA ASN A 182 25.91 -19.12 20.92
C ASN A 182 26.76 -19.77 22.01
N GLN A 183 26.60 -19.36 23.28
CA GLN A 183 27.29 -19.99 24.41
C GLN A 183 26.83 -21.45 24.61
N LEU A 184 25.53 -21.72 24.45
CA LEU A 184 24.97 -23.07 24.61
C LEU A 184 25.33 -24.01 23.46
N HIS A 185 25.49 -23.46 22.25
CA HIS A 185 25.64 -24.24 21.02
C HIS A 185 26.96 -23.96 20.31
N ASN A 186 28.09 -23.82 21.03
CA ASN A 186 29.45 -23.75 20.46
C ASN A 186 29.67 -22.69 19.35
N ASN A 187 29.07 -21.50 19.51
CA ASN A 187 29.14 -20.39 18.56
C ASN A 187 28.71 -20.82 17.15
N ILE A 188 27.53 -21.45 17.03
CA ILE A 188 26.97 -21.90 15.75
C ILE A 188 26.49 -20.72 14.88
N LEU A 189 25.91 -19.66 15.47
CA LEU A 189 25.55 -18.41 14.77
C LEU A 189 26.80 -17.52 14.61
N ARG A 190 27.70 -17.93 13.71
CA ARG A 190 28.89 -17.16 13.31
C ARG A 190 28.48 -16.13 12.25
N GLY A 191 29.10 -14.96 12.29
CA GLY A 191 28.81 -13.86 11.37
C GLY A 191 27.75 -12.89 11.90
N THR A 192 27.92 -11.61 11.57
CA THR A 192 27.04 -10.52 12.01
C THR A 192 25.67 -10.54 11.33
N GLY A 193 25.56 -11.11 10.12
CA GLY A 193 24.27 -11.34 9.47
C GLY A 193 23.41 -12.34 10.25
N SER A 194 24.02 -13.37 10.83
CA SER A 194 23.33 -14.40 11.63
C SER A 194 22.76 -13.89 12.97
N HIS A 195 23.01 -12.64 13.35
CA HIS A 195 22.56 -12.04 14.63
C HIS A 195 21.25 -11.26 14.50
N ARG A 196 20.71 -11.15 13.29
CA ARG A 196 19.43 -10.49 13.00
C ARG A 196 18.29 -11.49 12.90
N LEU A 197 17.09 -11.00 13.17
CA LEU A 197 15.84 -11.69 12.86
C LEU A 197 15.51 -11.49 11.38
N HIS A 198 15.50 -12.57 10.61
CA HIS A 198 15.14 -12.55 9.20
C HIS A 198 13.65 -12.83 9.08
N ILE A 199 12.91 -11.87 8.54
CA ILE A 199 11.46 -11.95 8.43
C ILE A 199 11.10 -12.10 6.97
N LEU A 200 10.45 -13.21 6.63
CA LEU A 200 10.02 -13.55 5.28
C LEU A 200 8.67 -12.89 4.94
N PHE A 201 8.64 -12.24 3.77
CA PHE A 201 7.45 -11.61 3.20
C PHE A 201 7.13 -12.19 1.81
N PRO A 202 6.49 -13.37 1.75
CA PRO A 202 5.94 -13.90 0.51
C PRO A 202 4.79 -13.01 0.00
N LEU A 203 4.98 -12.33 -1.15
CA LEU A 203 3.99 -11.40 -1.70
C LEU A 203 2.70 -12.08 -2.18
N ASP A 204 2.73 -13.38 -2.42
CA ASP A 204 1.53 -14.18 -2.67
C ASP A 204 0.73 -14.47 -1.39
N CYS A 205 1.28 -14.13 -0.22
CA CYS A 205 0.77 -14.37 1.14
C CYS A 205 0.67 -15.86 1.51
N GLY A 206 1.37 -16.74 0.79
CA GLY A 206 1.51 -18.15 1.16
C GLY A 206 2.43 -18.28 2.36
N VAL A 207 1.87 -18.55 3.55
CA VAL A 207 2.63 -18.72 4.79
C VAL A 207 2.43 -20.14 5.30
N PRO A 208 3.32 -21.10 4.94
CA PRO A 208 3.27 -22.45 5.49
C PRO A 208 3.68 -22.46 6.97
N ASP A 209 3.10 -23.39 7.74
CA ASP A 209 3.39 -23.52 9.17
C ASP A 209 4.80 -24.12 9.43
N ASP A 210 5.30 -24.93 8.48
CA ASP A 210 6.61 -25.56 8.54
C ASP A 210 7.50 -25.08 7.38
N MET A 211 8.63 -24.48 7.72
CA MET A 211 9.62 -23.99 6.75
C MET A 211 10.21 -25.10 5.87
N SER A 212 10.28 -26.33 6.38
CA SER A 212 10.81 -27.47 5.63
C SER A 212 9.88 -27.94 4.52
N VAL A 213 8.58 -27.61 4.62
CA VAL A 213 7.60 -27.81 3.55
C VAL A 213 7.79 -26.77 2.44
N ALA A 214 8.20 -25.55 2.80
CA ALA A 214 8.48 -24.48 1.82
C ALA A 214 9.75 -24.78 1.02
N ASP A 215 10.83 -25.21 1.68
CA ASP A 215 12.06 -25.64 1.04
C ASP A 215 12.78 -26.68 1.93
N PRO A 216 13.03 -27.91 1.45
CA PRO A 216 13.67 -28.97 2.24
C PRO A 216 15.13 -28.69 2.62
N ASN A 217 15.74 -27.67 2.00
CA ASN A 217 17.07 -27.19 2.36
C ASN A 217 17.05 -26.27 3.60
N ILE A 218 15.87 -25.92 4.11
CA ILE A 218 15.70 -25.19 5.36
C ILE A 218 15.39 -26.19 6.47
N ARG A 219 16.33 -26.35 7.40
CA ARG A 219 16.22 -27.34 8.49
C ARG A 219 16.18 -26.66 9.84
N PHE A 220 15.15 -26.95 10.61
CA PHE A 220 15.07 -26.52 12.00
C PHE A 220 16.25 -27.08 12.81
N LEU A 221 16.85 -26.24 13.64
CA LEU A 221 17.90 -26.65 14.58
C LEU A 221 17.39 -26.64 16.02
N TYR A 222 16.99 -25.47 16.51
CA TYR A 222 16.54 -25.26 17.88
C TYR A 222 15.83 -23.91 18.03
N GLU A 223 15.15 -23.73 19.16
CA GLU A 223 14.55 -22.46 19.55
C GLU A 223 15.60 -21.55 20.20
N LEU A 224 15.50 -20.23 19.98
CA LEU A 224 16.21 -19.26 20.81
C LEU A 224 15.65 -19.27 22.24
N PRO A 225 16.46 -18.91 23.25
CA PRO A 225 15.99 -18.73 24.62
C PRO A 225 14.71 -17.88 24.66
N GLN A 226 13.74 -18.31 25.45
CA GLN A 226 12.41 -17.69 25.47
C GLN A 226 12.46 -16.28 26.04
N GLN A 227 11.66 -15.39 25.46
CA GLN A 227 11.34 -14.10 26.06
C GLN A 227 9.93 -14.17 26.62
N SER A 228 9.73 -13.75 27.87
CA SER A 228 8.41 -13.71 28.49
C SER A 228 8.09 -12.32 29.02
N ALA A 229 6.82 -11.92 28.92
CA ALA A 229 6.32 -10.66 29.45
C ALA A 229 4.84 -10.77 29.81
N ASP A 230 4.39 -10.02 30.81
CA ASP A 230 2.97 -9.91 31.13
C ASP A 230 2.31 -8.95 30.13
N ARG A 231 1.28 -9.37 29.39
CA ARG A 231 0.62 -8.51 28.41
C ARG A 231 -0.88 -8.73 28.29
N ALA A 232 -1.63 -7.64 28.22
CA ALA A 232 -3.08 -7.67 28.01
C ALA A 232 -3.81 -8.61 29.00
N GLY A 233 -3.36 -8.66 30.26
CA GLY A 233 -3.89 -9.55 31.29
C GLY A 233 -3.37 -10.99 31.26
N ILE A 234 -2.52 -11.36 30.30
CA ILE A 234 -1.87 -12.67 30.21
C ILE A 234 -0.54 -12.61 30.96
N LYS A 235 -0.42 -13.41 32.01
CA LYS A 235 0.82 -13.55 32.79
C LYS A 235 1.81 -14.46 32.08
N GLY A 236 3.08 -14.06 32.03
CA GLY A 236 4.17 -14.84 31.45
C GLY A 236 3.95 -15.21 29.98
N ARG A 237 3.40 -14.30 29.16
CA ARG A 237 3.23 -14.55 27.72
C ARG A 237 4.59 -14.78 27.08
N VAL A 238 4.77 -15.95 26.47
CA VAL A 238 6.03 -16.40 25.86
C VAL A 238 6.10 -16.00 24.39
N TYR A 239 7.27 -15.53 23.98
CA TYR A 239 7.67 -15.27 22.61
C TYR A 239 8.88 -16.13 22.26
N THR A 240 8.77 -16.86 21.16
CA THR A 240 9.79 -17.78 20.65
C THR A 240 10.23 -17.38 19.25
N ASN A 241 11.49 -17.63 18.93
CA ASN A 241 12.02 -17.56 17.56
C ASN A 241 12.79 -18.84 17.29
N SER A 242 12.80 -19.28 16.04
CA SER A 242 13.43 -20.53 15.62
C SER A 242 14.72 -20.26 14.84
N VAL A 243 15.71 -21.11 15.06
CA VAL A 243 16.99 -21.09 14.35
C VAL A 243 17.00 -22.20 13.32
N TYR A 244 17.40 -21.87 12.09
CA TYR A 244 17.42 -22.78 10.97
C TYR A 244 18.81 -22.88 10.34
N ALA A 245 19.21 -24.08 9.94
CA ALA A 245 20.30 -24.34 9.04
C ALA A 245 19.80 -24.27 7.58
N LEU A 246 20.59 -23.62 6.74
CA LEU A 246 20.36 -23.52 5.31
C LEU A 246 21.37 -24.42 4.58
N LEU A 247 20.88 -25.27 3.68
CA LEU A 247 21.71 -26.19 2.92
C LEU A 247 21.96 -25.69 1.50
N GLU A 248 23.17 -25.91 1.00
CA GLU A 248 23.56 -25.74 -0.40
C GLU A 248 24.29 -27.02 -0.82
N ASN A 249 23.78 -27.70 -1.86
CA ASN A 249 24.31 -29.01 -2.30
C ASN A 249 24.39 -30.07 -1.18
N GLY A 250 23.43 -30.04 -0.25
CA GLY A 250 23.38 -30.97 0.89
C GLY A 250 24.35 -30.64 2.03
N GLN A 251 25.16 -29.59 1.91
CA GLN A 251 26.05 -29.11 2.97
C GLN A 251 25.50 -27.84 3.61
N GLN A 252 25.80 -27.65 4.90
CA GLN A 252 25.36 -26.47 5.62
C GLN A 252 26.12 -25.23 5.13
N ALA A 253 25.38 -24.26 4.59
CA ALA A 253 25.91 -23.04 3.99
C ALA A 253 25.64 -21.78 4.82
N GLY A 254 24.65 -21.82 5.71
CA GLY A 254 24.31 -20.69 6.57
C GLY A 254 23.41 -21.10 7.72
N ILE A 255 23.32 -20.24 8.74
CA ILE A 255 22.44 -20.43 9.89
C ILE A 255 21.85 -19.08 10.26
N CYS A 256 20.54 -19.01 10.47
CA CYS A 256 19.88 -17.75 10.77
C CYS A 256 18.68 -17.95 11.69
N VAL A 257 18.30 -16.86 12.37
CA VAL A 257 17.00 -16.74 13.04
C VAL A 257 15.99 -16.32 11.97
N LEU A 258 14.95 -17.12 11.76
CA LEU A 258 14.04 -16.97 10.62
C LEU A 258 12.59 -17.15 11.04
N GLU A 259 11.70 -16.31 10.50
CA GLU A 259 10.26 -16.42 10.69
C GLU A 259 9.48 -15.82 9.51
N TYR A 260 8.20 -16.13 9.39
CA TYR A 260 7.29 -15.45 8.47
C TYR A 260 6.62 -14.24 9.12
N ALA A 261 6.34 -13.21 8.32
CA ALA A 261 5.48 -12.12 8.74
C ALA A 261 4.03 -12.60 8.93
N THR A 262 3.63 -12.83 10.17
CA THR A 262 2.30 -13.36 10.55
C THR A 262 1.11 -12.62 9.91
N PRO A 263 1.11 -11.28 9.76
CA PRO A 263 -0.02 -10.58 9.14
C PRO A 263 -0.34 -11.00 7.70
N LEU A 264 0.63 -11.55 6.95
CA LEU A 264 0.38 -12.04 5.59
C LEU A 264 -0.59 -13.22 5.57
N GLN A 265 -0.55 -14.10 6.58
CA GLN A 265 -1.52 -15.17 6.73
C GLN A 265 -2.94 -14.63 6.95
N THR A 266 -3.07 -13.48 7.64
CA THR A 266 -4.37 -12.78 7.80
C THR A 266 -4.88 -12.27 6.45
N LEU A 267 -4.02 -11.63 5.65
CA LEU A 267 -4.39 -11.18 4.30
C LEU A 267 -4.79 -12.36 3.40
N PHE A 268 -4.09 -13.48 3.51
CA PHE A 268 -4.46 -14.71 2.80
C PHE A 268 -5.85 -15.19 3.21
N ALA A 269 -6.11 -15.35 4.50
CA ALA A 269 -7.42 -15.79 5.01
C ALA A 269 -8.56 -14.84 4.60
N MET A 270 -8.33 -13.52 4.66
CA MET A 270 -9.29 -12.52 4.18
C MET A 270 -9.65 -12.70 2.70
N SER A 271 -8.69 -13.11 1.86
CA SER A 271 -8.93 -13.36 0.44
C SER A 271 -9.68 -14.65 0.14
N GLN A 272 -9.70 -15.60 1.09
CA GLN A 272 -10.44 -16.85 0.96
C GLN A 272 -11.89 -16.73 1.44
N ASP A 273 -12.20 -15.76 2.32
CA ASP A 273 -13.57 -15.50 2.75
C ASP A 273 -14.27 -14.52 1.80
N GLY A 274 -15.14 -15.04 0.93
CA GLY A 274 -15.89 -14.23 -0.03
C GLY A 274 -16.73 -13.10 0.59
N ARG A 275 -17.03 -13.16 1.90
CA ARG A 275 -17.75 -12.08 2.62
C ARG A 275 -16.90 -10.84 2.84
N ALA A 276 -15.56 -10.99 2.86
CA ALA A 276 -14.65 -9.87 3.01
C ALA A 276 -14.59 -8.99 1.75
N GLY A 277 -15.01 -9.53 0.59
CA GLY A 277 -14.93 -8.82 -0.69
C GLY A 277 -13.49 -8.45 -1.07
N PHE A 278 -12.52 -9.28 -0.65
CA PHE A 278 -11.09 -9.02 -0.77
C PHE A 278 -10.49 -9.92 -1.86
N SER A 279 -10.20 -9.36 -3.03
CA SER A 279 -9.71 -10.14 -4.18
C SER A 279 -8.24 -10.55 -4.03
N ARG A 280 -7.76 -11.42 -4.93
CA ARG A 280 -6.33 -11.79 -5.00
C ARG A 280 -5.47 -10.58 -5.38
N GLU A 281 -6.01 -9.70 -6.23
CA GLU A 281 -5.38 -8.45 -6.62
C GLU A 281 -5.29 -7.49 -5.43
N ASP A 282 -6.39 -7.31 -4.69
CA ASP A 282 -6.40 -6.48 -3.46
C ASP A 282 -5.41 -7.04 -2.43
N ARG A 283 -5.34 -8.37 -2.29
CA ARG A 283 -4.36 -9.04 -1.42
C ARG A 283 -2.93 -8.68 -1.78
N LEU A 284 -2.56 -8.80 -3.05
CA LEU A 284 -1.21 -8.48 -3.51
C LEU A 284 -0.89 -6.99 -3.29
N GLU A 285 -1.84 -6.10 -3.55
CA GLU A 285 -1.69 -4.66 -3.33
C GLU A 285 -1.49 -4.34 -1.84
N GLN A 286 -2.32 -4.89 -0.97
CA GLN A 286 -2.20 -4.70 0.48
C GLN A 286 -0.94 -5.36 1.06
N ALA A 287 -0.48 -6.49 0.52
CA ALA A 287 0.77 -7.12 0.94
C ALA A 287 1.98 -6.23 0.62
N LYS A 288 2.05 -5.68 -0.60
CA LYS A 288 3.08 -4.71 -1.00
C LYS A 288 3.04 -3.45 -0.13
N LEU A 289 1.83 -2.94 0.13
CA LEU A 289 1.62 -1.77 0.97
C LEU A 289 2.05 -2.03 2.42
N PHE A 290 1.76 -3.21 2.96
CA PHE A 290 2.19 -3.65 4.28
C PHE A 290 3.72 -3.70 4.39
N CYS A 291 4.41 -4.27 3.40
CA CYS A 291 5.88 -4.28 3.37
C CYS A 291 6.45 -2.87 3.40
N ARG A 292 5.93 -1.96 2.55
CA ARG A 292 6.39 -0.57 2.48
C ARG A 292 6.17 0.17 3.80
N ILE A 293 4.97 0.10 4.37
CA ILE A 293 4.65 0.79 5.62
C ILE A 293 5.52 0.26 6.76
N LEU A 294 5.75 -1.05 6.83
CA LEU A 294 6.61 -1.62 7.86
C LEU A 294 8.08 -1.22 7.68
N GLU A 295 8.56 -1.13 6.45
CA GLU A 295 9.90 -0.59 6.14
C GLU A 295 10.02 0.86 6.60
N ASP A 296 9.00 1.71 6.33
CA ASP A 296 8.95 3.10 6.80
C ASP A 296 8.98 3.19 8.34
N ILE A 297 8.15 2.39 9.03
CA ILE A 297 8.13 2.33 10.51
C ILE A 297 9.50 1.92 11.09
N LEU A 298 10.15 0.93 10.46
CA LEU A 298 11.45 0.45 10.91
C LEU A 298 12.58 1.44 10.62
N ALA A 299 12.49 2.23 9.54
CA ALA A 299 13.47 3.26 9.22
C ALA A 299 13.53 4.35 10.29
N ASP A 300 12.40 4.65 10.94
CA ASP A 300 12.31 5.64 12.03
C ASP A 300 12.73 5.06 13.40
N THR A 301 13.08 3.76 13.48
CA THR A 301 13.38 3.06 14.73
C THR A 301 14.72 2.31 14.66
N PRO A 302 15.86 3.01 14.79
CA PRO A 302 17.19 2.46 14.49
C PRO A 302 17.59 1.27 15.37
N GLU A 303 17.09 1.21 16.61
CA GLU A 303 17.30 0.07 17.52
C GLU A 303 16.66 -1.23 16.98
N CYS A 304 15.48 -1.12 16.36
CA CYS A 304 14.78 -2.24 15.74
C CYS A 304 15.38 -2.58 14.36
N GLN A 305 15.68 -1.55 13.57
CA GLN A 305 16.20 -1.69 12.21
C GLN A 305 17.48 -2.54 12.15
N ASN A 306 18.39 -2.36 13.11
CA ASN A 306 19.67 -3.08 13.12
C ASN A 306 19.55 -4.55 13.55
N ASN A 307 18.43 -4.94 14.19
CA ASN A 307 18.21 -6.26 14.75
C ASN A 307 17.29 -7.14 13.88
N CYS A 308 16.75 -6.62 12.78
CA CYS A 308 15.92 -7.39 11.85
C CYS A 308 16.25 -7.10 10.38
N ARG A 309 15.94 -8.07 9.51
CA ARG A 309 16.03 -7.93 8.06
C ARG A 309 14.75 -8.42 7.41
N LEU A 310 14.15 -7.57 6.57
CA LEU A 310 12.99 -7.94 5.76
C LEU A 310 13.48 -8.63 4.48
N ILE A 311 12.96 -9.83 4.19
CA ILE A 311 13.22 -10.57 2.96
C ILE A 311 11.89 -10.69 2.20
N VAL A 312 11.71 -9.79 1.24
CA VAL A 312 10.50 -9.74 0.40
C VAL A 312 10.75 -10.52 -0.88
N TYR A 313 9.91 -11.51 -1.16
CA TYR A 313 10.02 -12.31 -2.38
C TYR A 313 8.65 -12.61 -2.98
N GLN A 314 8.66 -12.95 -4.26
CA GLN A 314 7.48 -13.42 -4.97
C GLN A 314 7.88 -14.68 -5.71
N GLU A 315 7.24 -15.80 -5.38
CA GLU A 315 7.48 -17.05 -6.11
C GLU A 315 7.07 -16.86 -7.57
N PRO A 316 7.94 -17.18 -8.54
CA PRO A 316 7.59 -17.10 -9.95
C PRO A 316 6.53 -18.15 -10.30
N ALA A 317 5.79 -17.92 -11.38
CA ALA A 317 4.85 -18.91 -11.90
C ALA A 317 5.57 -20.23 -12.25
N GLU A 318 4.85 -21.35 -12.19
CA GLU A 318 5.35 -22.72 -12.38
C GLU A 318 6.43 -22.84 -13.47
N GLY A 319 7.57 -23.46 -13.11
CA GLY A 319 8.69 -23.71 -14.03
C GLY A 319 9.99 -22.94 -13.72
N SER A 320 10.01 -22.09 -12.70
CA SER A 320 11.25 -21.47 -12.20
C SER A 320 11.94 -22.31 -11.14
N ASN A 321 13.28 -22.38 -11.18
CA ASN A 321 14.11 -22.94 -10.11
C ASN A 321 14.21 -21.98 -8.90
N PHE A 322 13.09 -21.45 -8.42
CA PHE A 322 13.11 -20.63 -7.21
C PHE A 322 13.41 -21.52 -6.01
N SER A 323 14.35 -21.07 -5.19
CA SER A 323 14.72 -21.73 -3.95
C SER A 323 14.79 -20.69 -2.84
N LEU A 324 13.92 -20.85 -1.85
CA LEU A 324 13.82 -19.94 -0.72
C LEU A 324 15.13 -19.93 0.10
N SER A 325 15.73 -21.10 0.33
CA SER A 325 17.02 -21.21 1.01
C SER A 325 18.12 -20.42 0.31
N GLN A 326 18.16 -20.44 -1.03
CA GLN A 326 19.11 -19.66 -1.83
C GLN A 326 18.88 -18.15 -1.73
N GLU A 327 17.62 -17.70 -1.72
CA GLU A 327 17.30 -16.29 -1.52
C GLU A 327 17.74 -15.81 -0.13
N ILE A 328 17.49 -16.60 0.92
CA ILE A 328 17.94 -16.28 2.29
C ILE A 328 19.47 -16.26 2.37
N LEU A 329 20.16 -17.24 1.78
CA LEU A 329 21.63 -17.27 1.73
C LEU A 329 22.21 -16.05 1.01
N ARG A 330 21.55 -15.58 -0.06
CA ARG A 330 21.93 -14.35 -0.76
C ARG A 330 21.87 -13.14 0.18
N HIS A 331 20.79 -13.01 0.96
CA HIS A 331 20.65 -11.94 1.95
C HIS A 331 21.72 -12.03 3.05
N LEU A 332 21.96 -13.21 3.62
CA LEU A 332 23.00 -13.41 4.65
C LEU A 332 24.39 -12.99 4.15
N ARG A 333 24.77 -13.43 2.94
CA ARG A 333 26.05 -13.08 2.30
C ARG A 333 26.15 -11.58 2.02
N GLN A 334 25.04 -10.91 1.70
CA GLN A 334 25.01 -9.45 1.49
C GLN A 334 25.26 -8.71 2.80
N GLU A 335 24.65 -9.13 3.90
CA GLU A 335 24.82 -8.49 5.21
C GLU A 335 26.25 -8.60 5.74
N GLU A 336 26.89 -9.77 5.58
CA GLU A 336 28.30 -9.94 5.93
C GLU A 336 29.22 -8.95 5.19
N ARG A 337 28.89 -8.65 3.92
CA ARG A 337 29.61 -7.66 3.10
C ARG A 337 29.34 -6.23 3.54
N GLU A 338 28.09 -5.88 3.86
CA GLU A 338 27.71 -4.54 4.33
C GLU A 338 28.42 -4.19 5.65
N VAL A 339 28.56 -5.15 6.56
CA VAL A 339 29.25 -4.94 7.84
C VAL A 339 30.77 -4.83 7.67
N THR A 340 31.37 -5.63 6.79
CA THR A 340 32.82 -5.54 6.52
C THR A 340 33.21 -4.22 5.85
N VAL A 341 32.32 -3.60 5.06
CA VAL A 341 32.55 -2.28 4.45
C VAL A 341 32.20 -1.12 5.41
N GLY A 342 31.16 -1.28 6.25
CA GLY A 342 30.75 -0.29 7.26
C GLY A 342 31.79 -0.04 8.35
N SER A 343 32.75 -0.94 8.55
CA SER A 343 33.91 -0.71 9.43
C SER A 343 34.93 0.29 8.86
N VAL A 344 34.76 0.78 7.63
CA VAL A 344 35.72 1.67 6.94
C VAL A 344 35.09 3.01 6.47
N GLY A 345 33.80 3.26 6.66
CA GLY A 345 33.14 4.42 6.04
C GLY A 345 32.04 5.08 6.87
N THR A 346 32.18 6.40 6.99
CA THR A 346 31.44 7.38 7.80
C THR A 346 29.91 7.37 7.69
N SER A 347 29.30 7.71 8.83
CA SER A 347 27.92 8.17 9.02
C SER A 347 27.47 9.18 7.96
N MET A 348 26.37 8.88 7.27
CA MET A 348 25.64 9.86 6.45
C MET A 348 24.20 9.93 6.97
N VAL A 349 23.83 11.12 7.43
CA VAL A 349 22.49 11.47 7.90
C VAL A 349 21.52 11.33 6.73
N ARG A 350 20.52 10.45 6.87
CA ARG A 350 19.42 10.29 5.94
C ARG A 350 18.32 11.29 6.33
N ASN A 351 17.86 12.08 5.36
CA ASN A 351 16.75 13.01 5.58
C ASN A 351 15.50 12.24 6.02
N PRO A 352 14.69 12.79 6.94
CA PRO A 352 13.44 12.16 7.34
C PRO A 352 12.51 12.05 6.12
N SER A 353 11.95 10.86 5.95
CA SER A 353 10.87 10.61 5.00
C SER A 353 9.72 11.56 5.30
N VAL A 354 9.16 12.17 4.25
CA VAL A 354 7.91 12.91 4.35
C VAL A 354 6.86 11.91 4.81
N LEU A 355 6.36 12.08 6.04
CA LEU A 355 5.25 11.31 6.60
C LEU A 355 4.19 11.15 5.51
N SER A 356 3.80 9.91 5.20
CA SER A 356 2.60 9.68 4.41
C SER A 356 1.46 10.38 5.13
N GLN A 357 0.91 11.44 4.53
CA GLN A 357 -0.29 12.08 5.07
C GLN A 357 -1.34 10.99 5.24
N GLU A 358 -1.69 10.69 6.48
CA GLU A 358 -2.74 9.72 6.78
C GLU A 358 -4.03 10.19 6.09
N PRO A 359 -4.77 9.29 5.43
CA PRO A 359 -6.09 9.67 4.93
C PRO A 359 -6.96 10.04 6.13
N ASN A 360 -7.32 11.32 6.25
CA ASN A 360 -8.17 11.84 7.30
C ASN A 360 -9.53 11.12 7.30
N LEU A 361 -9.67 10.11 8.15
CA LEU A 361 -10.96 9.51 8.46
C LEU A 361 -11.73 10.52 9.32
N LEU A 362 -12.88 10.98 8.82
CA LEU A 362 -13.76 11.95 9.49
C LEU A 362 -14.45 11.40 10.76
N ILE A 363 -13.82 10.44 11.44
CA ILE A 363 -14.41 9.66 12.53
C ILE A 363 -13.95 10.18 13.91
N SER A 364 -13.01 11.14 14.00
CA SER A 364 -12.56 11.69 15.27
C SER A 364 -12.25 13.19 15.21
N ASP A 365 -12.76 13.94 16.18
CA ASP A 365 -12.25 15.28 16.52
C ASP A 365 -10.77 15.14 16.93
N MET A 366 -9.90 15.94 16.30
CA MET A 366 -8.45 15.78 16.31
C MET A 366 -7.83 16.11 17.69
N GLU A 367 -7.43 15.09 18.45
CA GLU A 367 -6.26 15.20 19.33
C GLU A 367 -5.04 14.64 18.59
N GLN A 368 -3.92 15.36 18.60
CA GLN A 368 -2.65 14.88 18.05
C GLN A 368 -2.30 13.51 18.67
N PRO A 369 -1.63 12.60 17.93
CA PRO A 369 -1.23 11.32 18.48
C PRO A 369 -0.38 11.56 19.75
N LEU A 370 -0.88 11.07 20.88
CA LEU A 370 -0.18 11.16 22.15
C LEU A 370 1.13 10.35 22.07
N PRO A 371 2.22 10.83 22.67
CA PRO A 371 3.44 10.04 22.75
C PRO A 371 3.15 8.72 23.46
N LEU A 372 3.68 7.63 22.92
CA LEU A 372 3.57 6.31 23.51
C LEU A 372 4.13 6.34 24.94
N ARG A 373 3.27 6.15 25.95
CA ARG A 373 3.68 6.08 27.36
C ARG A 373 4.67 4.92 27.54
N THR A 374 5.85 5.25 28.06
CA THR A 374 6.90 4.28 28.44
C THR A 374 6.56 3.54 29.74
N ASP A 375 5.59 4.04 30.51
CA ASP A 375 5.32 3.59 31.88
C ASP A 375 4.41 2.35 31.96
N VAL A 376 4.06 1.75 30.82
CA VAL A 376 3.14 0.59 30.72
C VAL A 376 3.87 -0.67 30.22
N PHE A 377 5.21 -0.63 30.11
CA PHE A 377 6.03 -1.76 29.67
C PHE A 377 6.61 -2.55 30.83
#